data_AF-A0A7C3FGH7-F1
#
_entry.id   AF-A0A7C3FGH7-F1
#
_cell.length_a   1.000
_cell.length_b   1.000
_cell.length_c   1.000
_cell.angle_alpha   90.00
_cell.angle_beta   90.00
_cell.angle_gamma   90.00
#
_symmetry.space_group_name_H-M   'P 1'
#
loop_
_entity.id
_entity.type
_entity.pdbx_description
1 polymer ?
#
loop_
_entity_poly.entity_id
_entity_poly.type
_entity_poly.pdbx_seq_one_letter_code
_entity_poly.pdbx_strand_id
1 'polypeptide(L)'
;MIFVTPDPKGHVSIINKRGREILGYEKEEIVGMSWFDHFLPTSIQEETRSVFERLLAGKLELAECFENPMIPKNESLPGTTRP
;
A
#
# COMPACT_ATOMS: atom_id res chain seq x y z
N MET A 1 12.18 1.50 5.65
CA MET A 1 10.85 1.28 6.22
C MET A 1 9.88 2.31 5.65
N ILE A 2 8.77 1.84 5.09
CA ILE A 2 7.69 2.68 4.57
C ILE A 2 6.62 2.76 5.66
N PHE A 3 6.07 3.95 5.87
CA PHE A 3 4.92 4.13 6.74
C PHE A 3 3.79 4.71 5.92
N VAL A 4 2.66 4.03 5.96
CA VAL A 4 1.41 4.44 5.33
C VAL A 4 0.28 4.32 6.33
N THR A 5 -0.68 5.21 6.24
CA THR A 5 -1.93 5.13 7.00
C THR A 5 -3.08 5.23 6.02
N PRO A 6 -3.77 4.13 5.73
CA PRO A 6 -5.01 4.17 4.98
C PRO A 6 -6.16 4.71 5.84
N ASP A 7 -7.13 5.38 5.20
CA ASP A 7 -8.39 5.78 5.80
C ASP A 7 -9.33 4.55 5.98
N PRO A 8 -10.47 4.68 6.69
CA PRO A 8 -11.41 3.57 6.88
C PRO A 8 -11.93 2.92 5.60
N LYS A 9 -11.87 3.61 4.46
CA LYS A 9 -12.21 3.06 3.14
C LYS A 9 -11.04 2.39 2.43
N GLY A 10 -9.86 2.39 3.02
CA GLY A 10 -8.65 1.76 2.49
C GLY A 10 -7.83 2.63 1.52
N HIS A 11 -8.12 3.93 1.41
CA HIS A 11 -7.33 4.84 0.59
C HIS A 11 -6.19 5.44 1.40
N VAL A 12 -5.06 5.73 0.75
CA VAL A 12 -3.93 6.34 1.44
C VAL A 12 -4.31 7.73 1.97
N SER A 13 -4.22 7.93 3.29
CA SER A 13 -4.43 9.22 3.93
C SER A 13 -3.09 9.88 4.25
N ILE A 14 -2.14 9.12 4.80
CA ILE A 14 -0.81 9.61 5.16
C ILE A 14 0.25 8.66 4.61
N ILE A 15 1.34 9.23 4.09
CA ILE A 15 2.53 8.48 3.68
C ILE A 15 3.79 9.26 4.04
N ASN A 16 4.82 8.55 4.52
CA ASN A 16 6.10 9.19 4.84
C ASN A 16 6.90 9.57 3.56
N LYS A 17 7.91 10.45 3.71
CA LYS A 17 8.80 10.84 2.59
C LYS A 17 9.41 9.62 1.89
N ARG A 18 9.85 8.63 2.67
CA ARG A 18 10.48 7.43 2.14
C ARG A 18 9.54 6.59 1.26
N GLY A 19 8.25 6.51 1.62
CA GLY A 19 7.25 5.84 0.81
C GLY A 19 7.07 6.50 -0.55
N ARG A 20 7.04 7.84 -0.60
CA ARG A 20 6.98 8.60 -1.87
C ARG A 20 8.18 8.32 -2.77
N GLU A 21 9.38 8.33 -2.19
CA GLU A 21 10.64 8.07 -2.92
C GLU A 21 10.68 6.65 -3.50
N ILE A 22 10.19 5.65 -2.76
CA ILE A 22 10.20 4.25 -3.21
C ILE A 22 9.09 3.99 -4.24
N LEU A 23 7.89 4.54 -4.00
CA LEU A 23 6.76 4.37 -4.90
C LEU A 23 6.94 5.14 -6.21
N GLY A 24 7.69 6.25 -6.21
CA GLY A 24 7.96 7.05 -7.39
C GLY A 24 6.74 7.85 -7.87
N TYR A 25 5.82 8.15 -6.96
CA TYR A 25 4.64 8.98 -7.20
C TYR A 25 4.69 10.22 -6.31
N GLU A 26 4.12 11.32 -6.80
CA GLU A 26 3.96 12.53 -6.00
C GLU A 26 2.91 12.32 -4.90
N LYS A 27 3.00 13.10 -3.83
CA LYS A 27 2.09 12.95 -2.67
C LYS A 27 0.62 13.07 -3.10
N GLU A 28 0.34 14.00 -3.99
CA GLU A 28 -1.00 14.30 -4.50
C GLU A 28 -1.57 13.17 -5.36
N GLU A 29 -0.70 12.38 -6.00
CA GLU A 29 -1.11 11.19 -6.75
C GLU A 29 -1.40 10.03 -5.80
N ILE A 30 -0.64 9.88 -4.70
CA ILE A 30 -0.77 8.75 -3.77
C ILE A 30 -1.99 8.91 -2.87
N VAL A 31 -2.20 10.10 -2.33
CA VAL A 31 -3.28 10.36 -1.36
C VAL A 31 -4.64 10.19 -2.04
N GLY A 32 -5.50 9.35 -1.47
CA GLY A 32 -6.80 9.02 -2.05
C GLY A 32 -6.80 7.81 -2.99
N MET A 33 -5.66 7.24 -3.36
CA MET A 33 -5.61 5.95 -4.06
C MET A 33 -5.86 4.78 -3.10
N SER A 34 -6.51 3.73 -3.60
CA SER A 34 -6.67 2.48 -2.86
C SER A 34 -5.30 1.85 -2.59
N TRP A 35 -4.94 1.72 -1.31
CA TRP A 35 -3.64 1.19 -0.93
C TRP A 35 -3.45 -0.25 -1.41
N PHE A 36 -4.48 -1.06 -1.17
CA PHE A 36 -4.45 -2.50 -1.43
C PHE A 36 -4.43 -2.83 -2.92
N ASP A 37 -5.11 -2.03 -3.75
CA ASP A 37 -5.24 -2.29 -5.17
C ASP A 37 -3.99 -1.89 -5.95
N HIS A 38 -3.40 -0.74 -5.58
CA HIS A 38 -2.34 -0.10 -6.37
C HIS A 38 -0.91 -0.39 -5.90
N PHE A 39 -0.69 -0.66 -4.62
CA PHE A 39 0.67 -0.72 -4.05
C PHE A 39 1.07 -2.09 -3.52
N LEU A 40 0.13 -3.04 -3.44
CA LEU A 40 0.38 -4.41 -2.98
C LEU A 40 0.27 -5.42 -4.14
N PRO A 41 1.15 -6.44 -4.18
CA PRO A 41 1.02 -7.59 -5.07
C PRO A 41 -0.34 -8.28 -4.93
N THR A 42 -0.94 -8.72 -6.05
CA THR A 42 -2.26 -9.40 -6.06
C THR A 42 -2.35 -10.55 -5.06
N SER A 43 -1.26 -11.31 -4.88
CA SER A 43 -1.19 -12.45 -3.97
C SER A 43 -1.47 -12.13 -2.50
N ILE A 44 -1.29 -10.87 -2.08
CA ILE A 44 -1.42 -10.47 -0.67
C ILE A 44 -2.50 -9.40 -0.46
N GLN A 45 -3.17 -8.93 -1.52
CA GLN A 45 -4.18 -7.88 -1.41
C GLN A 45 -5.34 -8.29 -0.51
N GLU A 46 -5.88 -9.49 -0.73
CA GLU A 46 -7.02 -10.01 0.04
C GLU A 46 -6.65 -10.28 1.50
N GLU A 47 -5.49 -10.88 1.74
CA GLU A 47 -4.99 -11.12 3.10
C GLU A 47 -4.80 -9.80 3.87
N THR A 48 -4.12 -8.84 3.25
CA THR A 48 -3.85 -7.54 3.89
C THR A 48 -5.14 -6.74 4.09
N ARG A 49 -6.10 -6.81 3.16
CA ARG A 49 -7.43 -6.20 3.31
C ARG A 49 -8.20 -6.82 4.48
N SER A 50 -8.22 -8.15 4.58
CA SER A 50 -8.89 -8.86 5.68
C SER A 50 -8.29 -8.49 7.04
N VAL A 51 -6.95 -8.40 7.13
CA VAL A 51 -6.26 -7.93 8.34
C VAL A 51 -6.65 -6.49 8.68
N PHE A 52 -6.72 -5.61 7.68
CA PHE A 52 -7.14 -4.22 7.87
C PHE A 52 -8.60 -4.08 8.32
N GLU A 53 -9.51 -4.88 7.76
CA GLU A 53 -10.91 -4.90 8.20
C GLU A 53 -11.05 -5.39 9.65
N ARG A 54 -10.24 -6.37 10.05
CA ARG A 54 -10.17 -6.83 11.44
C ARG A 54 -9.60 -5.77 12.38
N LEU A 55 -8.59 -5.00 11.94
CA LEU A 55 -8.07 -3.82 12.64
C LEU A 55 -9.17 -2.77 12.86
N LEU A 56 -9.88 -2.38 11.80
CA LEU A 56 -10.98 -1.40 11.88
C LEU A 56 -12.13 -1.88 12.79
N ALA A 57 -12.40 -3.18 12.82
CA ALA A 57 -13.40 -3.77 13.70
C ALA A 57 -12.96 -3.81 15.18
N GLY A 58 -11.78 -3.31 15.53
CA GLY A 58 -11.21 -3.38 16.88
C GLY A 58 -10.86 -4.81 17.30
N LYS A 59 -10.73 -5.73 16.34
CA LYS A 59 -10.43 -7.15 16.56
C LYS A 59 -8.94 -7.47 16.44
N LEU A 60 -8.11 -6.44 16.29
CA LEU A 60 -6.66 -6.54 16.24
C LEU A 60 -6.07 -5.36 17.03
N GLU A 61 -5.10 -5.62 17.89
CA GLU A 61 -4.39 -4.57 18.61
C GLU A 61 -3.34 -3.94 17.69
N LEU A 62 -3.28 -2.60 17.64
CA LEU A 62 -2.44 -1.77 16.74
C LEU A 62 -0.92 -2.02 16.82
N ALA A 63 -0.46 -2.94 17.67
CA ALA A 63 0.95 -3.20 17.93
C ALA A 63 1.64 -4.06 16.85
N GLU A 64 0.88 -4.63 15.91
CA GLU A 64 1.44 -5.44 14.82
C GLU A 64 1.82 -4.52 13.64
N CYS A 65 3.07 -4.07 13.61
CA CYS A 65 3.68 -3.50 12.40
C CYS A 65 3.77 -4.60 11.34
N PHE A 66 2.86 -4.60 10.36
CA PHE A 66 2.90 -5.52 9.24
C PHE A 66 3.94 -5.07 8.21
N GLU A 67 4.92 -5.93 7.95
CA GLU A 67 5.90 -5.75 6.88
C GLU A 67 5.37 -6.45 5.62
N ASN A 68 4.91 -5.66 4.65
CA ASN A 68 4.35 -6.19 3.40
C ASN A 68 5.27 -5.87 2.21
N PRO A 69 5.53 -6.83 1.29
CA PRO A 69 6.24 -6.51 0.06
C PRO A 69 5.42 -5.56 -0.80
N MET A 70 6.11 -4.61 -1.41
CA MET A 70 5.54 -3.47 -2.14
C MET A 70 6.04 -3.50 -3.58
N ILE A 71 5.19 -3.11 -4.53
CA ILE A 71 5.60 -3.00 -5.95
C ILE A 71 5.91 -1.52 -6.25
N PRO A 72 7.19 -1.14 -6.41
CA PRO A 72 7.55 0.20 -6.86
C PRO A 72 7.23 0.37 -8.35
N LYS A 73 6.90 1.60 -8.77
CA LYS A 73 6.59 1.96 -10.17
C LYS A 73 7.66 1.55 -11.19
N ASN A 74 8.90 1.38 -10.73
CA ASN A 74 10.06 1.07 -11.59
C ASN A 74 10.25 -0.42 -11.89
N GLU A 75 9.45 -1.31 -11.30
CA GLU A 75 9.46 -2.73 -11.61
C GLU A 75 8.21 -3.05 -12.43
N SER A 76 8.26 -2.66 -13.71
CA SER A 76 7.34 -3.20 -14.71
C SER A 76 7.51 -4.71 -14.74
N LEU A 77 6.38 -5.43 -14.76
CA LEU A 77 6.30 -6.85 -15.10
C LEU A 77 7.31 -7.20 -16.23
N PRO A 78 8.05 -8.31 -16.14
CA PRO A 78 8.88 -8.76 -17.26
C PRO A 78 7.95 -9.14 -18.42
N GLY A 79 7.67 -8.21 -19.34
CA GLY A 79 6.72 -8.53 -20.41
C GLY A 79 6.27 -7.46 -21.38
N THR A 80 6.71 -6.20 -21.32
CA THR A 80 6.36 -5.26 -22.40
C THR A 80 7.59 -4.56 -22.97
N THR A 81 8.15 -5.19 -23.99
CA THR A 81 9.02 -4.58 -24.99
C THR A 81 8.38 -3.29 -25.49
N ARG A 82 9.04 -2.15 -25.28
CA ARG A 82 8.66 -0.88 -25.90
C ARG A 82 9.40 -0.75 -27.23
N PRO A 83 8.75 -0.40 -28.36
CA PRO A 83 9.44 0.16 -29.51
C PRO A 83 10.02 1.54 -29.19
#